data_AF-A0A6J4KZH7-F1
#
_entry.id   AF-A0A6J4KZH7-F1
#
_cell.length_a   1.000
_cell.length_b   1.000
_cell.length_c   1.000
_cell.angle_alpha   90.00
_cell.angle_beta   90.00
_cell.angle_gamma   90.00
#
_symmetry.space_group_name_H-M   'P 1'
#
loop_
_entity.id
_entity.type
_entity.pdbx_description
1 polymer ?
#
loop_
_entity_poly.entity_id
_entity_poly.type
_entity_poly.pdbx_seq_one_letter_code
_entity_poly.pdbx_strand_id
1 'polypeptide(L)'
;MRIQSSRPLVLTSAVIVAVMATAAVAHAQVVRLWPGAAPGSERWTQQERTIEGTPVGTVVLNVVTPTLTAYLPDPATATGTGVIIAPGCAFVALATSLEGADA
;
A
#
# COMPACT_ATOMS: atom_id res chain seq x y z
N MET A 1 40.31 48.98 -17.73
CA MET A 1 38.98 49.26 -17.12
C MET A 1 37.99 48.24 -17.68
N ARG A 2 37.53 47.29 -16.84
CA ARG A 2 36.62 46.18 -17.21
C ARG A 2 35.18 46.69 -17.28
N ILE A 3 34.44 46.35 -18.33
CA ILE A 3 32.96 46.43 -18.35
C ILE A 3 32.46 45.06 -18.82
N GLN A 4 31.79 44.36 -17.92
CA GLN A 4 31.24 43.02 -18.07
C GLN A 4 29.72 43.16 -18.21
N SER A 5 29.16 42.89 -19.39
CA SER A 5 27.71 43.00 -19.66
C SER A 5 27.04 41.61 -19.68
N SER A 6 26.19 41.42 -18.65
CA SER A 6 24.90 40.70 -18.59
C SER A 6 24.70 39.36 -19.33
N ARG A 7 24.44 38.33 -18.51
CA ARG A 7 24.11 36.93 -18.82
C ARG A 7 22.65 36.77 -19.29
N PRO A 8 22.36 36.02 -20.37
CA PRO A 8 21.03 35.46 -20.61
C PRO A 8 21.11 33.93 -20.75
N LEU A 9 21.47 33.22 -19.67
CA LEU A 9 21.54 31.74 -19.72
C LEU A 9 21.08 31.05 -18.43
N VAL A 10 20.44 31.76 -17.50
CA VAL A 10 19.97 31.17 -16.23
C VAL A 10 18.46 30.90 -16.24
N LEU A 11 17.71 31.52 -17.15
CA LEU A 11 16.25 31.43 -17.19
C LEU A 11 15.71 30.18 -17.90
N THR A 12 16.48 29.51 -18.76
CA THR A 12 16.02 28.31 -19.50
C THR A 12 16.18 27.00 -18.73
N SER A 13 17.10 26.92 -17.75
CA SER A 13 17.29 25.70 -16.95
C SER A 13 16.25 25.51 -15.83
N ALA A 14 15.56 26.56 -15.40
CA ALA A 14 14.61 26.48 -14.29
C ALA A 14 13.28 25.79 -14.68
N VAL A 15 12.92 25.78 -15.97
CA VAL A 15 11.62 25.23 -16.43
C VAL A 15 11.66 23.71 -16.58
N ILE A 16 12.83 23.12 -16.91
CA ILE A 16 12.94 21.67 -17.14
C ILE A 16 12.90 20.86 -15.84
N VAL A 17 13.29 21.44 -14.70
CA VAL A 17 13.27 20.74 -13.40
C VAL A 17 11.85 20.62 -12.81
N ALA A 18 10.91 21.47 -13.23
CA ALA A 18 9.54 21.46 -12.70
C ALA A 18 8.62 20.37 -13.32
N VAL A 19 9.08 19.66 -14.35
CA VAL A 19 8.28 18.65 -15.08
C VAL A 19 8.65 17.21 -14.70
N MET A 20 9.39 17.00 -13.60
CA MET A 20 9.52 15.68 -12.98
C MET A 20 8.23 15.36 -12.23
N ALA A 21 7.22 15.03 -13.04
CA ALA A 21 5.88 14.66 -12.68
C ALA A 21 5.87 13.70 -11.50
N THR A 22 5.02 14.03 -10.55
CA THR A 22 4.50 13.21 -9.46
C THR A 22 4.10 11.82 -9.96
N ALA A 23 5.03 10.86 -9.95
CA ALA A 23 4.66 9.46 -9.94
C ALA A 23 4.05 9.22 -8.56
N ALA A 24 2.72 9.27 -8.47
CA ALA A 24 2.02 8.81 -7.29
C ALA A 24 2.33 7.32 -7.15
N VAL A 25 3.22 6.97 -6.23
CA VAL A 25 3.42 5.56 -5.85
C VAL A 25 2.10 5.13 -5.24
N ALA A 26 1.36 4.27 -5.94
CA ALA A 26 0.15 3.66 -5.41
C ALA A 26 0.57 2.72 -4.27
N HIS A 27 0.67 3.25 -3.06
CA HIS A 27 0.91 2.44 -1.88
C HIS A 27 -0.39 1.76 -1.49
N ALA A 28 -0.30 0.49 -1.13
CA ALA A 28 -1.44 -0.25 -0.60
C ALA A 28 -1.96 0.45 0.66
N GLN A 29 -3.24 0.81 0.67
CA GLN A 29 -3.84 1.50 1.81
C GLN A 29 -4.37 0.45 2.78
N VAL A 30 -3.79 0.40 3.98
CA VAL A 30 -4.24 -0.49 5.05
C VAL A 30 -5.27 0.23 5.92
N VAL A 31 -6.46 -0.34 6.03
CA VAL A 31 -7.58 0.20 6.82
C VAL A 31 -8.02 -0.84 7.84
N ARG A 32 -8.17 -0.43 9.11
CA ARG A 32 -8.77 -1.30 10.14
C ARG A 32 -10.26 -1.46 9.86
N LEU A 33 -10.75 -2.69 9.92
CA LEU A 33 -12.18 -2.98 9.73
C LEU A 33 -13.04 -2.45 10.88
N TRP A 34 -12.48 -2.39 12.09
CA TRP A 34 -13.15 -1.88 13.28
C TRP A 34 -12.30 -0.82 14.00
N PRO A 35 -12.93 0.19 14.64
CA PRO A 35 -12.20 1.20 15.41
C PRO A 35 -11.55 0.65 16.69
N GLY A 36 -12.14 -0.40 17.27
CA GLY A 36 -11.66 -1.12 18.46
C GLY A 36 -11.48 -2.61 18.19
N ALA A 37 -11.71 -3.45 19.20
CA ALA A 37 -11.71 -4.91 19.03
C ALA A 37 -12.78 -5.33 18.00
N ALA A 38 -12.47 -6.34 17.20
CA ALA A 38 -13.46 -6.90 16.29
C ALA A 38 -14.57 -7.62 17.09
N PRO A 39 -15.83 -7.58 16.64
CA PRO A 39 -16.92 -8.28 17.31
C PRO A 39 -16.60 -9.78 17.47
N GLY A 40 -16.75 -10.30 18.68
CA GLY A 40 -16.45 -11.69 19.03
C GLY A 40 -14.99 -11.96 19.41
N SER A 41 -14.08 -10.99 19.26
CA SER A 41 -12.68 -11.09 19.69
C SER A 41 -12.32 -10.23 20.90
N GLU A 42 -13.30 -9.64 21.59
CA GLU A 42 -13.09 -8.64 22.66
C GLU A 42 -12.23 -9.15 23.82
N ARG A 43 -12.18 -10.47 24.01
CA ARG A 43 -11.42 -11.15 25.09
C ARG A 43 -10.29 -12.03 24.55
N TRP A 44 -9.95 -11.95 23.27
CA TRP A 44 -8.86 -12.74 22.72
C TRP A 44 -7.53 -12.28 23.32
N THR A 45 -6.69 -13.25 23.69
CA THR A 45 -5.36 -13.02 24.26
C THR A 45 -4.24 -13.44 23.32
N GLN A 46 -4.59 -13.91 22.11
CA GLN A 46 -3.61 -14.33 21.12
C GLN A 46 -2.81 -13.11 20.62
N GLN A 47 -1.56 -13.35 20.22
CA GLN A 47 -0.77 -12.34 19.54
C GLN A 47 -0.80 -12.60 18.05
N GLU A 48 -1.19 -11.57 17.30
CA GLU A 48 -1.09 -11.57 15.84
C GLU A 48 0.39 -11.62 15.43
N ARG A 49 0.68 -12.43 14.41
CA ARG A 49 2.04 -12.70 13.95
C ARG A 49 2.06 -12.71 12.43
N THR A 50 3.03 -12.02 11.86
CA THR A 50 3.35 -12.11 10.43
C THR A 50 4.61 -12.94 10.26
N ILE A 51 4.54 -13.95 9.39
CA ILE A 51 5.67 -14.79 9.00
C ILE A 51 5.91 -14.56 7.51
N GLU A 52 7.07 -14.03 7.18
CA GLU A 52 7.51 -13.81 5.81
C GLU A 52 8.35 -15.00 5.31
N GLY A 53 8.49 -15.12 3.99
CA GLY A 53 9.38 -16.13 3.37
C GLY A 53 8.94 -17.58 3.56
N THR A 54 7.66 -17.84 3.83
CA THR A 54 7.12 -19.21 3.84
C THR A 54 7.01 -19.75 2.41
N PRO A 55 6.82 -21.06 2.20
CA PRO A 55 6.54 -21.62 0.87
C PRO A 55 5.32 -21.01 0.15
N VAL A 56 4.42 -20.32 0.88
CA VAL A 56 3.24 -19.63 0.35
C VAL A 56 3.34 -18.10 0.50
N GLY A 57 4.56 -17.57 0.62
CA GLY A 57 4.81 -16.13 0.79
C GLY A 57 4.57 -15.66 2.23
N THR A 58 3.96 -14.49 2.38
CA THR A 58 3.62 -13.91 3.69
C THR A 58 2.36 -14.56 4.27
N VAL A 59 2.46 -15.02 5.50
CA VAL A 59 1.37 -15.62 6.28
C VAL A 59 1.09 -14.80 7.52
N VAL A 60 -0.18 -14.44 7.75
CA VAL A 60 -0.63 -13.80 8.99
C VAL A 60 -1.37 -14.82 9.85
N LEU A 61 -1.01 -14.95 11.12
CA LEU A 61 -1.63 -15.86 12.08
C LEU A 61 -2.32 -15.09 13.19
N ASN A 62 -3.36 -15.71 13.76
CA ASN A 62 -4.06 -15.22 14.95
C ASN A 62 -4.50 -13.75 14.83
N VAL A 63 -5.17 -13.40 13.73
CA VAL A 63 -5.59 -12.01 13.49
C VAL A 63 -6.47 -11.51 14.64
N VAL A 64 -6.01 -10.48 15.34
CA VAL A 64 -6.77 -9.83 16.43
C VAL A 64 -7.20 -8.41 16.05
N THR A 65 -6.50 -7.79 15.09
CA THR A 65 -6.85 -6.48 14.53
C THR A 65 -7.07 -6.62 13.02
N PRO A 66 -8.27 -7.04 12.58
CA PRO A 66 -8.51 -7.26 11.16
C PRO A 66 -8.38 -5.98 10.34
N THR A 67 -7.72 -6.10 9.19
CA THR A 67 -7.51 -5.01 8.24
C THR A 67 -7.94 -5.41 6.83
N LEU A 68 -8.24 -4.39 6.01
CA LEU A 68 -8.27 -4.50 4.56
C LEU A 68 -7.08 -3.76 3.99
N THR A 69 -6.39 -4.40 3.06
CA THR A 69 -5.34 -3.78 2.26
C THR A 69 -5.92 -3.49 0.88
N ALA A 70 -6.11 -2.21 0.56
CA ALA A 70 -6.68 -1.77 -0.71
C ALA A 70 -5.59 -1.53 -1.75
N TYR A 71 -5.77 -2.14 -2.92
CA TYR A 71 -5.00 -1.89 -4.13
C TYR A 71 -5.90 -1.14 -5.10
N LEU A 72 -5.62 0.15 -5.30
CA LEU A 72 -6.45 1.00 -6.14
C LEU A 72 -5.97 0.91 -7.60
N PRO A 73 -6.88 0.79 -8.57
CA PRO A 73 -6.52 0.85 -9.98
C PRO A 73 -6.05 2.28 -10.34
N ASP A 74 -5.44 2.42 -11.52
CA ASP A 74 -5.21 3.74 -12.11
C ASP A 74 -6.56 4.49 -12.19
N PRO A 75 -6.65 5.73 -11.64
CA PRO A 75 -7.87 6.54 -11.73
C PRO A 75 -8.42 6.69 -13.15
N ALA A 76 -7.56 6.64 -14.19
CA ALA A 76 -7.97 6.72 -15.59
C ALA A 76 -8.74 5.49 -16.10
N THR A 77 -8.60 4.34 -15.41
CA THR A 77 -9.26 3.08 -15.76
C THR A 77 -10.23 2.59 -14.67
N ALA A 78 -10.41 3.36 -13.60
CA ALA A 78 -11.29 3.01 -12.49
C ALA A 78 -12.76 2.96 -12.93
N THR A 79 -13.37 1.77 -12.88
CA THR A 79 -14.78 1.53 -13.23
C THR A 79 -15.74 1.67 -12.05
N GLY A 80 -15.21 1.79 -10.83
CA GLY A 80 -15.99 1.76 -9.59
C GLY A 80 -16.36 0.35 -9.10
N THR A 81 -15.99 -0.71 -9.82
CA THR A 81 -16.15 -2.09 -9.36
C THR A 81 -15.01 -2.49 -8.43
N GLY A 82 -15.32 -3.07 -7.27
CA GLY A 82 -14.34 -3.60 -6.32
C GLY A 82 -14.46 -5.11 -6.14
N VAL A 83 -13.34 -5.75 -5.81
CA VAL A 83 -13.27 -7.18 -5.45
C VAL A 83 -12.68 -7.29 -4.05
N ILE A 84 -13.27 -8.14 -3.21
CA ILE A 84 -12.72 -8.50 -1.90
C ILE A 84 -12.14 -9.90 -2.01
N ILE A 85 -10.84 -10.01 -1.74
CA ILE A 85 -10.17 -11.28 -1.53
C ILE A 85 -10.09 -11.49 -0.01
N ALA A 86 -10.62 -12.60 0.47
CA ALA A 86 -10.54 -13.00 1.87
C ALA A 86 -9.64 -14.24 1.98
N PRO A 87 -8.34 -14.07 2.23
CA PRO A 87 -7.40 -15.18 2.23
C PRO A 87 -7.79 -16.27 3.24
N GLY A 88 -7.53 -17.52 2.89
CA GLY A 88 -7.78 -18.67 3.73
C GLY A 88 -6.51 -19.24 4.39
N CYS A 89 -6.76 -20.16 5.33
CA CYS A 89 -5.92 -21.30 5.75
C CYS A 89 -6.51 -21.86 7.06
N ALA A 90 -7.59 -22.65 6.94
CA ALA A 90 -8.22 -23.39 8.04
C ALA A 90 -8.56 -22.57 9.31
N PHE A 91 -8.80 -21.26 9.18
CA PHE A 91 -9.05 -20.31 10.29
C PHE A 91 -7.88 -20.14 11.28
N VAL A 92 -6.68 -20.62 10.94
CA VAL A 92 -5.48 -20.49 11.79
C VAL A 92 -4.49 -19.50 11.17
N ALA A 93 -4.46 -19.42 9.85
CA ALA A 93 -3.54 -18.59 9.09
C ALA A 93 -4.24 -17.93 7.89
N LEU A 94 -3.62 -16.90 7.34
CA LEU A 94 -4.01 -16.22 6.12
C LEU A 94 -2.81 -16.17 5.18
N ALA A 95 -2.86 -16.89 4.04
CA ALA A 95 -1.82 -16.85 3.01
C ALA A 95 -1.94 -15.59 2.13
N THR A 96 -1.76 -14.42 2.74
CA THR A 96 -2.15 -13.13 2.15
C THR A 96 -1.36 -12.74 0.90
N SER A 97 -0.10 -13.18 0.80
CA SER A 97 0.71 -12.99 -0.41
C SER A 97 0.16 -13.82 -1.55
N LEU A 98 0.15 -15.15 -1.38
CA LEU A 98 -0.23 -16.11 -2.41
C LEU A 98 -1.65 -15.89 -2.94
N GLU A 99 -2.61 -15.63 -2.05
CA GLU A 99 -4.02 -15.52 -2.44
C GLU A 99 -4.43 -14.09 -2.80
N GLY A 100 -3.61 -13.09 -2.43
CA GLY A 100 -3.95 -11.67 -2.55
C GLY A 100 -2.87 -10.84 -3.22
N ALA A 101 -1.84 -10.44 -2.47
CA ALA A 101 -0.90 -9.41 -2.90
C ALA A 101 -0.09 -9.78 -4.16
N ASP A 102 0.20 -11.07 -4.34
CA ASP A 102 1.05 -11.60 -5.42
C ASP A 102 0.24 -12.46 -6.41
N ALA A 103 -1.09 -12.49 -6.28
CA ALA A 103 -2.01 -13.31 -7.08
C ALA A 103 -2.28 -12.75 -8.49
#